data_AF-A0A1V9XK89-F1
#
_entry.id   AF-A0A1V9XK89-F1
#
_cell.length_a   1.000
_cell.length_b   1.000
_cell.length_c   1.000
_cell.angle_alpha   90.00
_cell.angle_beta   90.00
_cell.angle_gamma   90.00
#
_symmetry.space_group_name_H-M   'P 1'
#
loop_
_entity.id
_entity.type
_entity.pdbx_description
1 polymer ?
#
loop_
_entity_poly.entity_id
_entity_poly.type
_entity_poly.pdbx_seq_one_letter_code
_entity_poly.pdbx_strand_id
1 'polypeptide(L)' 'MALYDMIFKRTSTFVLVVSIGAFFFERLADVTADTLFDNYNKGKQWKDIKHRLSLEVFRQFRGNSLGDPVMTIKNQRKI' A
#
# COMPACT_ATOMS: atom_id res chain seq x y z
N MET A 1 16.28 31.23 22.65
CA MET A 1 17.65 30.97 22.14
C MET A 1 18.21 29.57 22.45
N ALA A 2 17.51 28.70 23.19
CA ALA A 2 18.06 27.40 23.60
C ALA A 2 18.34 26.40 22.46
N LEU A 3 17.51 26.35 21.42
CA LEU A 3 17.68 25.39 20.31
C LEU A 3 18.93 25.67 19.47
N TYR A 4 19.18 26.96 19.17
CA TYR A 4 20.38 27.39 18.45
C TYR A 4 21.64 27.03 19.22
N ASP A 5 21.68 27.34 20.52
CA ASP A 5 22.82 27.04 21.38
C ASP A 5 23.10 25.54 21.54
N MET A 6 22.06 24.70 21.52
CA MET A 6 22.21 23.23 21.64
C MET A 6 22.60 22.54 20.34
N ILE A 7 21.98 22.89 19.21
CA ILE A 7 22.08 22.08 17.98
C ILE A 7 22.90 22.79 16.90
N PHE A 8 22.74 24.10 16.76
CA PHE A 8 23.26 24.84 15.61
C PHE A 8 24.56 25.61 15.88
N LYS A 9 24.94 25.79 17.15
CA LYS A 9 26.12 26.56 17.56
C LYS A 9 27.46 25.83 17.39
N ARG A 10 27.46 24.49 17.51
CA ARG A 10 28.66 23.66 17.35
C ARG A 10 28.50 22.75 16.15
N THR A 11 29.40 22.86 15.17
CA THR A 11 29.36 22.07 13.94
C THR A 11 29.36 20.57 14.20
N SER A 12 30.08 20.09 15.22
CA SER A 12 30.11 18.67 15.60
C SER A 12 28.74 18.15 16.08
N THR A 13 28.05 18.91 16.93
CA THR A 13 26.70 18.57 17.41
C THR A 13 25.67 18.68 16.28
N PHE A 14 25.81 19.69 15.43
CA PHE A 14 24.97 19.87 14.25
C PHE A 14 25.04 18.67 13.31
N VAL A 15 26.24 18.23 12.95
CA VAL A 15 26.44 17.08 12.05
C VAL A 15 25.81 15.82 12.65
N LEU A 16 26.03 15.56 13.95
CA LEU A 16 25.46 14.38 14.62
C LEU A 16 23.92 14.40 14.60
N VAL A 17 23.30 15.54 14.90
CA VAL A 17 21.84 15.67 14.89
C VAL A 17 21.26 15.53 13.49
N VAL A 18 21.89 16.15 12.48
CA VAL A 18 21.45 16.05 11.08
C VAL A 18 21.60 14.63 10.55
N SER A 19 22.70 13.93 10.85
CA SER A 19 22.89 12.54 10.44
C SER A 19 21.82 11.63 11.03
N ILE A 20 21.57 11.73 12.34
CA ILE A 20 20.50 10.97 13.00
C ILE A 20 19.14 11.34 12.39
N GLY A 21 18.87 12.64 12.25
CA GLY A 21 17.64 13.15 11.64
C GLY A 21 17.42 12.60 10.24
N ALA A 22 18.46 12.51 9.41
CA ALA A 22 18.39 11.97 8.06
C ALA A 22 17.98 10.48 8.05
N PHE A 23 18.56 9.65 8.92
CA PHE A 23 18.19 8.23 9.02
C PHE A 23 16.70 8.04 9.36
N PHE A 24 16.18 8.83 10.31
CA PHE A 24 14.75 8.77 10.64
C PHE A 24 13.87 9.39 9.57
N PHE A 25 14.32 10.48 8.95
CA PHE A 25 13.59 11.17 7.89
C PHE A 25 13.39 10.26 6.68
N GLU A 26 14.42 9.53 6.24
CA GLU A 26 14.32 8.56 5.14
C GLU A 26 13.17 7.58 5.38
N ARG A 27 13.15 6.94 6.55
CA ARG A 27 12.11 5.95 6.86
C ARG A 27 10.71 6.56 6.95
N LEU A 28 10.59 7.76 7.52
CA LEU A 28 9.31 8.46 7.63
C LEU A 28 8.80 8.91 6.26
N ALA A 29 9.68 9.44 5.42
CA ALA A 29 9.35 9.90 4.08
C ALA A 29 8.85 8.73 3.22
N ASP A 30 9.54 7.60 3.25
CA ASP A 30 9.17 6.36 2.55
C ASP A 30 7.76 5.89 2.92
N VAL A 31 7.51 5.67 4.22
CA VAL A 31 6.20 5.21 4.72
C VAL A 31 5.09 6.22 4.42
N THR A 32 5.39 7.51 4.54
CA THR A 32 4.40 8.57 4.27
C THR A 32 4.06 8.62 2.78
N ALA A 33 5.06 8.55 1.91
CA ALA A 33 4.88 8.55 0.47
C ALA A 33 4.04 7.35 0.02
N ASP A 34 4.39 6.15 0.48
CA ASP A 34 3.62 4.93 0.22
C ASP A 34 2.17 5.06 0.69
N THR A 35 1.96 5.56 1.91
CA THR A 35 0.61 5.72 2.46
C THR A 35 -0.22 6.73 1.67
N LEU A 36 0.37 7.83 1.24
CA LEU A 36 -0.31 8.83 0.42
C LEU A 36 -0.65 8.27 -0.96
N PHE A 37 0.32 7.59 -1.59
CA PHE A 37 0.12 6.94 -2.87
C PHE A 37 -0.95 5.86 -2.82
N ASP A 38 -0.95 5.08 -1.74
CA ASP A 38 -1.95 4.07 -1.43
C ASP A 38 -3.33 4.64 -1.27
N ASN A 39 -3.43 5.72 -0.50
CA ASN A 39 -4.69 6.36 -0.26
C ASN A 39 -5.27 7.01 -1.52
N TYR A 40 -4.41 7.56 -2.38
CA TYR A 40 -4.85 8.18 -3.63
C TYR A 40 -5.25 7.15 -4.70
N ASN A 41 -4.56 6.00 -4.75
CA ASN A 41 -4.78 4.97 -5.77
C ASN A 41 -5.56 3.75 -5.28
N LYS A 42 -6.32 3.89 -4.18
CA LYS A 42 -7.15 2.81 -3.64
C LYS A 42 -8.00 2.15 -4.71
N GLY A 43 -8.00 0.83 -4.74
CA GLY A 43 -8.79 0.00 -5.65
C GLY A 43 -8.22 -0.14 -7.06
N LYS A 44 -7.16 0.62 -7.41
CA LYS A 44 -6.45 0.49 -8.69
C LYS A 44 -5.17 -0.31 -8.58
N GLN A 45 -4.63 -0.44 -7.36
CA GLN A 45 -3.37 -1.14 -7.16
C GLN A 45 -3.53 -2.64 -7.25
N TRP A 46 -2.48 -3.31 -7.72
CA TRP A 46 -2.42 -4.77 -7.76
C TRP A 46 -2.76 -5.40 -6.41
N LYS A 47 -2.25 -4.83 -5.31
CA LYS A 47 -2.52 -5.34 -3.95
C LYS A 47 -4.00 -5.33 -3.57
N ASP A 48 -4.80 -4.43 -4.14
CA ASP A 48 -6.24 -4.33 -3.91
C ASP A 48 -7.03 -5.28 -4.84
N ILE A 49 -6.55 -5.48 -6.07
CA ILE A 49 -7.25 -6.27 -7.10
C ILE A 49 -6.95 -7.76 -6.98
N LYS A 50 -5.73 -8.14 -6.56
CA LYS A 50 -5.27 -9.54 -6.52
C LYS A 50 -6.21 -10.46 -5.75
N HIS A 51 -6.82 -9.98 -4.67
CA HIS A 51 -7.74 -10.80 -3.87
C HIS A 51 -8.97 -11.21 -4.71
N ARG A 52 -9.52 -10.30 -5.52
CA ARG A 52 -10.66 -10.60 -6.39
C ARG A 52 -10.26 -11.60 -7.47
N LEU A 53 -9.11 -11.38 -8.11
CA LEU A 53 -8.61 -12.28 -9.14
C LEU A 53 -8.32 -13.68 -8.59
N SER A 54 -7.64 -13.79 -7.45
CA SER A 54 -7.39 -15.10 -6.83
C SER A 54 -8.69 -15.78 -6.40
N LEU A 55 -9.71 -15.03 -5.96
CA LEU A 55 -11.03 -15.58 -5.68
C LEU A 55 -11.75 -16.04 -6.94
N GLU A 56 -11.69 -15.28 -8.03
CA GLU A 56 -12.30 -15.65 -9.31
C GLU A 56 -11.63 -16.88 -9.90
N VAL A 57 -10.30 -16.92 -9.89
CA VAL A 57 -9.49 -18.06 -10.30
C VAL A 57 -9.80 -19.27 -9.43
N PHE A 58 -9.80 -19.13 -8.11
CA PHE A 58 -10.14 -20.23 -7.19
C PHE A 58 -11.60 -20.68 -7.33
N ARG A 59 -12.54 -19.75 -7.54
CA ARG A 59 -13.95 -20.06 -7.79
C ARG A 59 -14.12 -20.78 -9.12
N GLN A 60 -13.37 -20.40 -10.14
CA GLN A 60 -13.34 -21.10 -11.42
C GLN A 60 -12.74 -22.51 -11.28
N PHE A 61 -11.68 -22.67 -10.49
CA PHE A 61 -11.15 -23.99 -10.15
C PHE A 61 -12.14 -24.84 -9.35
N ARG A 62 -12.82 -24.29 -8.34
CA ARG A 62 -13.75 -25.04 -7.47
C ARG A 62 -15.11 -25.30 -8.13
N GLY A 63 -15.66 -24.31 -8.83
CA GLY A 63 -16.97 -24.37 -9.50
C GLY A 63 -16.97 -25.11 -10.84
N ASN A 64 -15.79 -25.48 -11.35
CA ASN A 64 -15.68 -26.47 -12.43
C ASN A 64 -15.60 -27.92 -11.90
N SER A 65 -15.50 -28.13 -10.57
CA SER A 65 -15.44 -29.45 -9.95
C SER A 65 -16.73 -29.85 -9.21
N LEU A 66 -17.48 -28.89 -8.68
CA LEU A 66 -18.90 -29.06 -8.39
C LEU A 66 -19.67 -28.56 -9.62
N GLY A 67 -20.51 -29.38 -10.25
CA GLY A 67 -21.34 -28.95 -11.38
C GLY A 67 -22.34 -27.88 -10.95
N ASP A 68 -21.93 -26.61 -10.95
CA ASP A 68 -22.70 -25.51 -10.41
C ASP A 68 -23.84 -25.08 -11.36
N PRO A 69 -25.13 -25.12 -10.95
CA PRO A 69 -26.28 -24.76 -11.80
C PRO A 69 -26.42 -23.25 -12.08
N VAL A 70 -25.50 -22.42 -11.58
CA VAL A 70 -25.53 -20.95 -11.71
C VAL A 70 -25.26 -20.47 -13.15
N MET A 71 -24.70 -21.32 -14.03
CA MET A 71 -24.56 -20.98 -15.46
C MET A 71 -25.91 -20.88 -16.21
N THR A 72 -26.99 -21.47 -15.69
CA THR A 72 -28.31 -21.41 -16.37
C THR A 72 -28.99 -20.04 -16.24
N ILE A 73 -28.67 -19.25 -15.21
CA ILE A 73 -29.43 -18.01 -14.91
C ILE A 73 -28.91 -16.79 -15.69
N LYS A 74 -27.62 -16.77 -16.09
CA LYS A 74 -27.09 -15.62 -16.86
C LYS A 74 -27.52 -15.60 -18.33
N ASN A 75 -28.02 -16.70 -18.89
CA ASN A 75 -28.53 -16.75 -20.26
C ASN A 75 -30.03 -16.41 -20.40
N GLN A 76 -30.70 -16.00 -19.31
CA GLN A 76 -32.13 -15.66 -19.29
C GLN A 76 -32.39 -14.14 -19.18
N ARG A 77 -31.33 -13.31 -19.21
CA ARG A 77 -31.44 -11.83 -19.26
C ARG A 77 -30.94 -11.24 -20.58
N LYS A 78 -31.14 -11.99 -21.67
CA LYS A 78 -30.92 -11.53 -23.04
C LYS A 78 -32.08 -11.98 -23.93
N ILE A 79 -33.28 -11.56 -23.54
CA ILE A 79 -34.44 -11.40 -24.44
C ILE A 79 -34.79 -9.93 -24.37
#